data_AF-A0A924D653-F1
#
_entry.id   AF-A0A924D653-F1
#
_cell.length_a   1.000
_cell.length_b   1.000
_cell.length_c   1.000
_cell.angle_alpha   90.00
_cell.angle_beta   90.00
_cell.angle_gamma   90.00
#
_symmetry.space_group_name_H-M   'P 1'
#
loop_
_entity.id
_entity.type
_entity.pdbx_description
1 polymer ?
#
loop_
_entity_poly.entity_id
_entity_poly.type
_entity_poly.pdbx_seq_one_letter_code
_entity_poly.pdbx_strand_id
1 'polypeptide(L)'
;MKNIIKSVFFCSVLALFNSCTSSDKTYVNTPVEIVTYELPVTKTVASLNTAATATPVTITTDDVIEAYVTSNDAAGNFYKSISFQTIPTDASAPIGFSVSVDKSMLFVKGFTPGRKVYINLNGLAYAKVYGSMQIGVADTAQSSGLTGISEFEIQNHLFPSSTIVDENTFVRTMPLSQALLDNNLNTLIEITNTQFADNSIARTFFDVDNGGFATNHELVDVTIGDITPSVKKYCRISKYAPFSIYNVPAESGNIRGVMTKYNSDFQFLVRSISDFKLNTPRAYVFNTTLNETFTTAVNNQVSFPKYLNFATVGTKKWLIKSGALEMSAFGGAVERNRSYFLVPVDFSAASTFTFQIKAGFYTNGLGLKIYHTTDYVPGMKISAANLYDITTSFGSLPTSSTTTYSTAGTYSIPSTLTGNGYFVFEYTGTNISTGPPVTTTVDLDNIVIN
;
A
#
# COMPACT_ATOMS: atom_id res chain seq x y z
N MET A 1 -14.23 -49.46 52.10
CA MET A 1 -15.25 -48.45 51.70
C MET A 1 -14.88 -47.03 52.16
N LYS A 2 -13.70 -46.48 51.79
CA LYS A 2 -13.34 -45.08 52.10
C LYS A 2 -12.86 -44.25 50.90
N ASN A 3 -12.64 -44.88 49.74
CA ASN A 3 -12.14 -44.18 48.54
C ASN A 3 -13.20 -44.01 47.42
N ILE A 4 -14.40 -44.57 47.57
CA ILE A 4 -15.49 -44.41 46.58
C ILE A 4 -16.33 -43.15 46.87
N ILE A 5 -16.43 -42.73 48.14
CA ILE A 5 -17.27 -41.59 48.54
C ILE A 5 -16.65 -40.23 48.15
N LYS A 6 -15.31 -40.13 48.06
CA LYS A 6 -14.64 -38.89 47.62
C LYS A 6 -14.76 -38.62 46.13
N SER A 7 -14.92 -39.68 45.31
CA SER A 7 -15.01 -39.53 43.86
C SER A 7 -16.43 -39.15 43.41
N VAL A 8 -17.46 -39.58 44.14
CA VAL A 8 -18.86 -39.21 43.87
C VAL A 8 -19.14 -37.75 44.28
N PHE A 9 -18.49 -37.24 45.34
CA PHE A 9 -18.67 -35.85 45.76
C PHE A 9 -17.94 -34.82 44.86
N PHE A 10 -16.92 -35.24 44.11
CA PHE A 10 -16.22 -34.36 43.17
C PHE A 10 -16.92 -34.29 41.80
N CYS A 11 -17.68 -35.32 41.41
CA CYS A 11 -18.49 -35.30 40.19
C CYS A 11 -19.82 -34.52 40.32
N SER A 12 -20.35 -34.35 41.53
CA SER A 12 -21.62 -33.64 41.74
C SER A 12 -21.49 -32.11 41.90
N VAL A 13 -20.29 -31.58 42.12
CA VAL A 13 -20.03 -30.12 42.19
C VAL A 13 -19.76 -29.50 40.81
N LEU A 14 -19.38 -30.30 39.80
CA LEU A 14 -19.22 -29.84 38.41
C LEU A 14 -20.54 -29.75 37.62
N ALA A 15 -21.64 -30.28 38.15
CA ALA A 15 -22.95 -30.23 37.50
C ALA A 15 -23.75 -28.95 37.81
N LEU A 16 -23.28 -28.10 38.73
CA LEU A 16 -24.00 -26.89 39.18
C LEU A 16 -23.61 -25.59 38.44
N PHE A 17 -22.76 -25.66 37.41
CA PHE A 17 -22.40 -24.49 36.57
C PHE A 17 -22.96 -24.53 35.14
N ASN A 18 -23.89 -25.43 34.84
CA ASN A 18 -24.63 -25.44 33.55
C ASN A 18 -26.03 -24.81 33.64
N SER A 19 -26.20 -23.77 34.47
CA SER A 19 -27.31 -22.83 34.31
C SER A 19 -26.84 -21.58 33.58
N CYS A 20 -26.32 -21.74 32.36
CA CYS A 20 -26.55 -20.68 31.38
C CYS A 20 -28.05 -20.73 31.08
N THR A 21 -28.80 -19.78 31.63
CA THR A 21 -30.17 -19.55 31.18
C THR A 21 -30.12 -19.40 29.67
N SER A 22 -30.88 -20.25 28.97
CA SER A 22 -31.07 -20.19 27.52
C SER A 22 -31.83 -18.93 27.07
N SER A 23 -31.90 -17.89 27.91
CA SER A 23 -32.67 -16.66 27.72
C SER A 23 -31.91 -15.57 26.97
N ASP A 24 -30.58 -15.67 26.81
CA ASP A 24 -29.77 -14.65 26.12
C ASP A 24 -29.47 -14.98 24.64
N LYS A 25 -30.00 -16.08 24.12
CA LYS A 25 -29.84 -16.46 22.69
C LYS A 25 -30.89 -15.87 21.75
N THR A 26 -31.75 -15.00 22.26
CA THR A 26 -32.69 -14.22 21.44
C THR A 26 -32.59 -12.74 21.76
N TYR A 27 -31.38 -12.18 21.65
CA TYR A 27 -31.33 -10.90 20.95
C TYR A 27 -31.79 -11.20 19.53
N VAL A 28 -33.09 -11.05 19.29
CA VAL A 28 -33.60 -10.83 17.95
C VAL A 28 -32.89 -9.57 17.50
N ASN A 29 -31.81 -9.75 16.77
CA ASN A 29 -31.10 -8.68 16.11
C ASN A 29 -32.05 -8.27 14.97
N THR A 30 -33.13 -7.56 15.32
CA THR A 30 -34.04 -6.98 14.33
C THR A 30 -33.13 -6.18 13.42
N PRO A 31 -33.00 -6.56 12.13
CA PRO A 31 -32.17 -5.80 11.22
C PRO A 31 -32.60 -4.35 11.34
N VAL A 32 -31.65 -3.45 11.60
CA VAL A 32 -31.96 -2.02 11.61
C VAL A 32 -32.55 -1.71 10.24
N GLU A 33 -33.85 -1.44 10.21
CA GLU A 33 -34.54 -1.15 8.97
C GLU A 33 -33.95 0.14 8.41
N ILE A 34 -33.33 0.05 7.24
CA ILE A 34 -32.78 1.21 6.56
C ILE A 34 -33.97 1.97 6.01
N VAL A 35 -34.21 3.17 6.55
CA VAL A 35 -35.20 4.09 5.98
C VAL A 35 -34.70 4.53 4.62
N THR A 36 -35.53 4.33 3.59
CA THR A 36 -35.20 4.68 2.21
C THR A 36 -36.10 5.79 1.68
N TYR A 37 -35.58 6.56 0.73
CA TYR A 37 -36.22 7.75 0.18
C TYR A 37 -36.19 7.76 -1.34
N GLU A 38 -37.07 8.57 -1.92
CA GLU A 38 -37.09 8.93 -3.33
C GLU A 38 -37.30 10.45 -3.43
N LEU A 39 -36.36 11.16 -4.07
CA LEU A 39 -36.38 12.61 -4.19
C LEU A 39 -36.21 13.03 -5.66
N PRO A 40 -36.84 14.13 -6.09
CA PRO A 40 -36.61 14.66 -7.43
C PRO A 40 -35.18 15.21 -7.54
N VAL A 41 -34.43 14.73 -8.53
CA VAL A 41 -33.09 15.23 -8.84
C VAL A 41 -33.23 16.54 -9.63
N THR A 42 -32.70 17.63 -9.11
CA THR A 42 -32.79 18.96 -9.71
C THR A 42 -31.46 19.44 -10.29
N LYS A 43 -30.36 18.74 -9.98
CA LYS A 43 -29.01 19.10 -10.45
C LYS A 43 -28.16 17.86 -10.72
N THR A 44 -27.15 18.01 -11.57
CA THR A 44 -26.23 16.90 -11.90
C THR A 44 -24.90 17.04 -11.17
N VAL A 45 -24.29 15.91 -10.79
CA VAL A 45 -22.92 15.88 -10.24
C VAL A 45 -21.92 16.56 -11.18
N ALA A 46 -22.07 16.38 -12.50
CA ALA A 46 -21.21 16.99 -13.51
C ALA A 46 -21.22 18.53 -13.46
N SER A 47 -22.40 19.13 -13.29
CA SER A 47 -22.53 20.59 -13.19
C SER A 47 -21.81 21.14 -11.95
N LEU A 48 -21.95 20.49 -10.78
CA LEU A 48 -21.23 20.89 -9.56
C LEU A 48 -19.73 20.70 -9.70
N ASN A 49 -19.29 19.54 -10.19
CA ASN A 49 -17.86 19.22 -10.32
C ASN A 49 -17.14 20.17 -11.30
N THR A 50 -17.83 20.63 -12.34
CA THR A 50 -17.30 21.63 -13.29
C THR A 50 -17.20 23.02 -12.65
N ALA A 51 -18.16 23.38 -11.79
CA ALA A 51 -18.15 24.65 -11.08
C ALA A 51 -17.20 24.67 -9.87
N ALA A 52 -16.74 23.51 -9.38
CA ALA A 52 -15.92 23.39 -8.19
C ALA A 52 -14.51 23.95 -8.41
N THR A 53 -14.10 24.86 -7.52
CA THR A 53 -12.72 25.39 -7.45
C THR A 53 -12.14 25.09 -6.06
N ALA A 54 -10.88 25.45 -5.82
CA ALA A 54 -10.27 25.28 -4.49
C ALA A 54 -10.95 26.10 -3.39
N THR A 55 -11.70 27.15 -3.75
CA THR A 55 -12.46 27.96 -2.79
C THR A 55 -13.82 27.33 -2.54
N PRO A 56 -14.21 27.06 -1.27
CA PRO A 56 -15.53 26.56 -0.94
C PRO A 56 -16.64 27.50 -1.39
N VAL A 57 -17.69 26.93 -1.96
CA VAL A 57 -18.92 27.64 -2.34
C VAL A 57 -20.09 27.02 -1.59
N THR A 58 -20.75 27.83 -0.76
CA THR A 58 -21.99 27.44 -0.08
C THR A 58 -23.17 27.46 -1.05
N ILE A 59 -23.96 26.41 -1.02
CA ILE A 59 -25.16 26.24 -1.84
C ILE A 59 -26.36 26.69 -1.00
N THR A 60 -27.15 27.62 -1.52
CA THR A 60 -28.35 28.17 -0.86
C THR A 60 -29.65 27.81 -1.57
N THR A 61 -29.55 27.05 -2.67
CA THR A 61 -30.66 26.51 -3.43
C THR A 61 -31.03 25.13 -2.90
N ASP A 62 -32.31 24.75 -3.00
CA ASP A 62 -32.82 23.41 -2.69
C ASP A 62 -32.47 22.39 -3.81
N ASP A 63 -31.21 22.41 -4.24
CA ASP A 63 -30.70 21.50 -5.25
C ASP A 63 -30.48 20.10 -4.66
N VAL A 64 -30.89 19.08 -5.40
CA VAL A 64 -30.68 17.67 -5.06
C VAL A 64 -29.91 17.01 -6.20
N ILE A 65 -28.83 16.31 -5.84
CA ILE A 65 -28.09 15.43 -6.75
C ILE A 65 -28.31 13.97 -6.35
N GLU A 66 -28.15 13.05 -7.29
CA GLU A 66 -28.04 11.62 -7.00
C GLU A 66 -26.63 11.09 -7.30
N ALA A 67 -26.18 10.14 -6.49
CA ALA A 67 -24.93 9.42 -6.70
C ALA A 67 -24.94 8.05 -6.02
N TYR A 68 -23.94 7.23 -6.28
CA TYR A 68 -23.83 5.86 -5.79
C TYR A 68 -22.61 5.71 -4.90
N VAL A 69 -22.79 5.09 -3.74
CA VAL A 69 -21.72 4.89 -2.76
C VAL A 69 -20.64 3.97 -3.34
N THR A 70 -19.37 4.33 -3.18
CA THR A 70 -18.21 3.50 -3.55
C THR A 70 -17.43 3.02 -2.34
N SER A 71 -17.41 3.78 -1.24
CA SER A 71 -16.72 3.47 0.01
C SER A 71 -17.54 2.59 0.97
N ASN A 72 -16.90 2.08 2.01
CA ASN A 72 -17.58 1.42 3.14
C ASN A 72 -16.75 1.57 4.42
N ASP A 73 -17.34 2.08 5.51
CA ASP A 73 -16.67 2.26 6.79
C ASP A 73 -16.81 1.05 7.74
N ALA A 74 -17.53 -0.02 7.34
CA ALA A 74 -17.75 -1.22 8.15
C ALA A 74 -16.47 -1.92 8.58
N ALA A 75 -15.43 -1.92 7.74
CA ALA A 75 -14.13 -2.54 8.07
C ALA A 75 -13.08 -1.53 8.55
N GLY A 76 -13.48 -0.30 8.91
CA GLY A 76 -12.62 0.67 9.61
C GLY A 76 -11.50 1.33 8.79
N ASN A 77 -11.43 1.08 7.47
CA ASN A 77 -10.43 1.72 6.61
C ASN A 77 -10.86 3.11 6.10
N PHE A 78 -12.17 3.34 5.97
CA PHE A 78 -12.76 4.66 5.69
C PHE A 78 -13.22 5.28 7.01
N TYR A 79 -13.03 6.59 7.15
CA TYR A 79 -13.37 7.31 8.38
C TYR A 79 -13.96 8.68 8.04
N LYS A 80 -15.15 8.97 8.59
CA LYS A 80 -15.80 10.30 8.51
C LYS A 80 -15.92 10.88 7.08
N SER A 81 -16.02 10.01 6.09
CA SER A 81 -16.18 10.38 4.70
C SER A 81 -16.88 9.26 3.95
N ILE A 82 -17.73 9.65 3.00
CA ILE A 82 -18.38 8.74 2.05
C ILE A 82 -17.91 9.13 0.66
N SER A 83 -17.29 8.18 -0.06
CA SER A 83 -16.99 8.34 -1.48
C SER A 83 -18.19 7.93 -2.31
N PHE A 84 -18.47 8.74 -3.32
CA PHE A 84 -19.57 8.59 -4.26
C PHE A 84 -19.06 8.68 -5.69
N GLN A 85 -19.81 8.07 -6.62
CA GLN A 85 -19.65 8.30 -8.04
C GLN A 85 -20.99 8.34 -8.78
N THR A 86 -20.99 8.94 -9.98
CA THR A 86 -22.05 8.68 -10.95
C THR A 86 -21.90 7.28 -11.55
N ILE A 87 -22.98 6.70 -12.08
CA ILE A 87 -22.88 5.46 -12.86
C ILE A 87 -22.13 5.76 -14.18
N PRO A 88 -21.12 4.96 -14.54
CA PRO A 88 -20.47 5.08 -15.83
C PRO A 88 -21.48 4.84 -16.95
N THR A 89 -21.38 5.58 -18.04
CA THR A 89 -22.16 5.35 -19.26
C THR A 89 -21.21 5.09 -20.42
N ASP A 90 -21.70 4.52 -21.52
CA ASP A 90 -20.88 4.29 -22.73
C ASP A 90 -20.21 5.58 -23.25
N ALA A 91 -20.79 6.75 -22.95
CA ALA A 91 -20.32 8.05 -23.41
C ALA A 91 -19.43 8.80 -22.41
N SER A 92 -19.37 8.38 -21.13
CA SER A 92 -18.64 9.14 -20.10
C SER A 92 -18.15 8.30 -18.94
N ALA A 93 -16.90 8.57 -18.54
CA ALA A 93 -16.33 8.04 -17.31
C ALA A 93 -17.11 8.56 -16.08
N PRO A 94 -17.18 7.79 -14.99
CA PRO A 94 -17.91 8.20 -13.81
C PRO A 94 -17.21 9.38 -13.12
N ILE A 95 -17.99 10.30 -12.57
CA ILE A 95 -17.47 11.43 -11.81
C ILE A 95 -17.52 11.06 -10.33
N GLY A 96 -16.35 10.92 -9.72
CA GLY A 96 -16.23 10.64 -8.30
C GLY A 96 -16.08 11.90 -7.46
N PHE A 97 -16.67 11.88 -6.26
CA PHE A 97 -16.56 12.94 -5.25
C PHE A 97 -16.71 12.33 -3.85
N SER A 98 -16.46 13.13 -2.82
CA SER A 98 -16.66 12.70 -1.42
C SER A 98 -17.58 13.64 -0.66
N VAL A 99 -18.26 13.10 0.35
CA VAL A 99 -19.01 13.88 1.34
C VAL A 99 -18.35 13.66 2.70
N SER A 100 -17.92 14.74 3.36
CA SER A 100 -17.39 14.71 4.71
C SER A 100 -18.52 14.69 5.73
N VAL A 101 -18.40 13.83 6.75
CA VAL A 101 -19.44 13.63 7.77
C VAL A 101 -18.81 13.41 9.13
N ASP A 102 -19.42 13.92 10.20
CA ASP A 102 -18.97 13.72 11.57
C ASP A 102 -19.64 12.53 12.26
N LYS A 103 -19.79 11.43 11.51
CA LYS A 103 -20.41 10.20 11.98
C LYS A 103 -19.59 8.98 11.52
N SER A 104 -19.63 7.94 12.34
CA SER A 104 -19.10 6.60 12.03
C SER A 104 -20.23 5.58 11.93
N MET A 105 -19.93 4.38 11.46
CA MET A 105 -20.92 3.32 11.21
C MET A 105 -21.98 3.76 10.19
N LEU A 106 -21.54 4.45 9.14
CA LEU A 106 -22.40 4.92 8.05
C LEU A 106 -23.04 3.74 7.31
N PHE A 107 -22.36 2.59 7.24
CA PHE A 107 -22.93 1.36 6.67
C PHE A 107 -24.26 0.94 7.32
N VAL A 108 -24.45 1.10 8.64
CA VAL A 108 -25.72 0.76 9.31
C VAL A 108 -26.84 1.76 9.02
N LYS A 109 -26.51 2.91 8.44
CA LYS A 109 -27.47 3.91 7.96
C LYS A 109 -27.78 3.77 6.47
N GLY A 110 -27.33 2.69 5.85
CA GLY A 110 -27.59 2.40 4.44
C GLY A 110 -26.51 2.92 3.49
N PHE A 111 -25.44 3.56 3.97
CA PHE A 111 -24.33 3.98 3.10
C PHE A 111 -23.42 2.80 2.77
N THR A 112 -23.93 1.89 1.95
CA THR A 112 -23.26 0.69 1.48
C THR A 112 -22.94 0.82 0.00
N PRO A 113 -21.81 0.28 -0.49
CA PRO A 113 -21.46 0.30 -1.90
C PRO A 113 -22.61 -0.07 -2.85
N GLY A 114 -22.70 0.65 -3.96
CA GLY A 114 -23.73 0.46 -4.98
C GLY A 114 -25.09 1.03 -4.63
N ARG A 115 -25.36 1.41 -3.37
CA ARG A 115 -26.61 2.08 -3.03
C ARG A 115 -26.63 3.50 -3.59
N LYS A 116 -27.75 3.85 -4.24
CA LYS A 116 -28.06 5.23 -4.63
C LYS A 116 -28.37 6.07 -3.39
N VAL A 117 -27.86 7.30 -3.34
CA VAL A 117 -28.16 8.29 -2.31
C VAL A 117 -28.54 9.59 -3.00
N TYR A 118 -29.64 10.20 -2.56
CA TYR A 118 -29.98 11.57 -2.88
C TYR A 118 -29.31 12.50 -1.86
N ILE A 119 -28.69 13.57 -2.34
CA ILE A 119 -27.95 14.53 -1.52
C ILE A 119 -28.63 15.88 -1.68
N ASN A 120 -29.29 16.36 -0.60
CA ASN A 120 -29.83 17.70 -0.51
C ASN A 120 -28.71 18.68 -0.16
N LEU A 121 -28.51 19.67 -1.05
CA LEU A 121 -27.35 20.52 -1.04
C LEU A 121 -27.54 21.85 -0.30
N ASN A 122 -28.78 22.25 0.00
CA ASN A 122 -29.03 23.53 0.66
C ASN A 122 -28.32 23.59 2.03
N GLY A 123 -27.48 24.61 2.24
CA GLY A 123 -26.68 24.79 3.45
C GLY A 123 -25.34 24.05 3.44
N LEU A 124 -25.10 23.15 2.49
CA LEU A 124 -23.79 22.52 2.29
C LEU A 124 -22.88 23.42 1.44
N ALA A 125 -21.58 23.12 1.47
CA ALA A 125 -20.59 23.73 0.62
C ALA A 125 -19.79 22.67 -0.13
N TYR A 126 -19.25 23.05 -1.30
CA TYR A 126 -18.40 22.19 -2.12
C TYR A 126 -17.13 22.92 -2.55
N ALA A 127 -16.05 22.15 -2.70
CA ALA A 127 -14.75 22.63 -3.17
C ALA A 127 -13.98 21.50 -3.87
N LYS A 128 -12.95 21.85 -4.65
CA LYS A 128 -11.91 20.93 -5.12
C LYS A 128 -10.82 20.81 -4.06
N VAL A 129 -10.75 19.66 -3.40
CA VAL A 129 -9.72 19.33 -2.40
C VAL A 129 -8.83 18.24 -2.97
N TYR A 130 -7.53 18.52 -3.09
CA TYR A 130 -6.52 17.60 -3.65
C TYR A 130 -6.93 16.95 -4.99
N GLY A 131 -7.58 17.71 -5.87
CA GLY A 131 -7.97 17.26 -7.22
C GLY A 131 -9.36 16.62 -7.32
N SER A 132 -10.05 16.31 -6.22
CA SER A 132 -11.43 15.79 -6.25
C SER A 132 -12.43 16.77 -5.64
N MET A 133 -13.68 16.75 -6.10
CA MET A 133 -14.75 17.50 -5.45
C MET A 133 -15.05 16.87 -4.08
N GLN A 134 -15.15 17.71 -3.07
CA GLN A 134 -15.57 17.37 -1.72
C GLN A 134 -16.75 18.24 -1.35
N ILE A 135 -17.76 17.64 -0.69
CA ILE A 135 -18.94 18.31 -0.16
C ILE A 135 -18.92 18.17 1.37
N GLY A 136 -19.27 19.25 2.06
CA GLY A 136 -19.32 19.30 3.52
C GLY A 136 -20.01 20.57 3.99
N VAL A 137 -19.63 21.06 5.17
CA VAL A 137 -20.07 22.36 5.68
C VAL A 137 -18.92 23.35 5.56
N ALA A 138 -19.18 24.59 5.12
CA ALA A 138 -18.13 25.61 5.03
C ALA A 138 -17.52 25.89 6.41
N ASP A 139 -16.20 25.75 6.52
CA ASP A 139 -15.45 26.05 7.74
C ASP A 139 -14.07 26.60 7.37
N THR A 140 -13.90 27.92 7.54
CA THR A 140 -12.66 28.62 7.21
C THR A 140 -11.50 28.28 8.15
N ALA A 141 -11.75 27.58 9.26
CA ALA A 141 -10.69 27.07 10.13
C ALA A 141 -10.03 25.80 9.57
N GLN A 142 -10.67 25.09 8.63
CA GLN A 142 -10.10 23.92 7.97
C GLN A 142 -9.23 24.33 6.78
N SER A 143 -8.14 23.60 6.54
CA SER A 143 -7.29 23.84 5.37
C SER A 143 -8.01 23.60 4.02
N SER A 144 -9.00 22.71 4.01
CA SER A 144 -9.90 22.48 2.87
C SER A 144 -10.99 23.54 2.73
N GLY A 145 -11.18 24.38 3.76
CA GLY A 145 -12.34 25.26 3.91
C GLY A 145 -13.67 24.51 4.12
N LEU A 146 -13.62 23.20 4.39
CA LEU A 146 -14.77 22.32 4.56
C LEU A 146 -14.60 21.44 5.81
N THR A 147 -15.65 21.33 6.62
CA THR A 147 -15.78 20.37 7.71
C THR A 147 -16.87 19.33 7.42
N GLY A 148 -17.01 18.34 8.30
CA GLY A 148 -18.03 17.29 8.18
C GLY A 148 -19.44 17.79 8.45
N ILE A 149 -20.42 17.21 7.76
CA ILE A 149 -21.83 17.32 8.15
C ILE A 149 -21.99 16.71 9.53
N SER A 150 -22.49 17.49 10.50
CA SER A 150 -22.74 17.03 11.87
C SER A 150 -23.60 15.76 11.90
N GLU A 151 -23.34 14.85 12.84
CA GLU A 151 -24.12 13.63 13.03
C GLU A 151 -25.64 13.87 13.12
N PHE A 152 -26.04 15.03 13.67
CA PHE A 152 -27.44 15.43 13.83
C PHE A 152 -28.08 15.97 12.54
N GLU A 153 -27.25 16.43 11.59
CA GLU A 153 -27.70 17.05 10.34
C GLU A 153 -27.62 16.11 9.14
N ILE A 154 -26.90 14.98 9.25
CA ILE A 154 -26.77 14.00 8.14
C ILE A 154 -28.12 13.58 7.57
N GLN A 155 -29.12 13.39 8.42
CA GLN A 155 -30.48 13.00 8.03
C GLN A 155 -31.26 14.08 7.25
N ASN A 156 -30.79 15.33 7.27
CA ASN A 156 -31.37 16.45 6.50
C ASN A 156 -30.74 16.57 5.10
N HIS A 157 -29.59 15.92 4.89
CA HIS A 157 -28.79 16.04 3.68
C HIS A 157 -28.66 14.75 2.88
N LEU A 158 -28.53 13.60 3.54
CA LEU A 158 -28.21 12.33 2.90
C LEU A 158 -29.37 11.35 3.02
N PHE A 159 -29.96 11.01 1.89
CA PHE A 159 -31.18 10.20 1.81
C PHE A 159 -30.91 8.92 0.99
N PRO A 160 -30.61 7.79 1.66
CA PRO A 160 -30.42 6.50 0.98
C PRO A 160 -31.68 6.08 0.21
N SER A 161 -31.52 5.62 -1.02
CA SER A 161 -32.62 5.02 -1.80
C SER A 161 -32.72 3.52 -1.54
N SER A 162 -33.86 2.93 -1.87
CA SER A 162 -34.02 1.47 -1.96
C SER A 162 -33.26 0.87 -3.15
N THR A 163 -32.85 1.71 -4.11
CA THR A 163 -32.07 1.31 -5.28
C THR A 163 -30.62 0.96 -4.90
N ILE A 164 -30.22 -0.27 -5.22
CA ILE A 164 -28.83 -0.75 -5.10
C ILE A 164 -28.43 -1.32 -6.46
N VAL A 165 -27.33 -0.81 -7.00
CA VAL A 165 -26.72 -1.32 -8.23
C VAL A 165 -25.63 -2.31 -7.85
N ASP A 166 -25.53 -3.42 -8.59
CA ASP A 166 -24.43 -4.37 -8.42
C ASP A 166 -23.10 -3.67 -8.76
N GLU A 167 -22.15 -3.71 -7.83
CA GLU A 167 -20.81 -3.15 -8.02
C GLU A 167 -20.13 -3.62 -9.30
N ASN A 168 -20.38 -4.86 -9.71
CA ASN A 168 -19.74 -5.42 -10.90
C ASN A 168 -20.19 -4.71 -12.20
N THR A 169 -21.29 -3.96 -12.17
CA THR A 169 -21.74 -3.19 -13.33
C THR A 169 -21.14 -1.78 -13.40
N PHE A 170 -20.47 -1.29 -12.35
CA PHE A 170 -19.87 0.05 -12.34
C PHE A 170 -18.42 0.13 -11.85
N VAL A 171 -17.83 -0.98 -11.40
CA VAL A 171 -16.39 -1.08 -11.15
C VAL A 171 -15.63 -1.00 -12.48
N ARG A 172 -14.57 -0.18 -12.53
CA ARG A 172 -13.70 -0.08 -13.70
C ARG A 172 -12.39 -0.81 -13.45
N THR A 173 -12.03 -1.72 -14.35
CA THR A 173 -10.79 -2.49 -14.27
C THR A 173 -9.70 -1.80 -15.08
N MET A 174 -8.52 -1.55 -14.51
CA MET A 174 -7.42 -0.86 -15.19
C MET A 174 -6.05 -1.19 -14.58
N PRO A 175 -4.95 -1.01 -15.32
CA PRO A 175 -3.60 -1.12 -14.75
C PRO A 175 -3.31 0.03 -13.78
N LEU A 176 -2.35 -0.17 -12.88
CA LEU A 176 -1.97 0.81 -11.86
C LEU A 176 -1.57 2.17 -12.45
N SER A 177 -0.94 2.20 -13.64
CA SER A 177 -0.58 3.44 -14.31
C SER A 177 -1.78 4.30 -14.72
N GLN A 178 -2.87 3.68 -15.13
CA GLN A 178 -4.10 4.39 -15.49
C GLN A 178 -4.92 4.78 -14.26
N ALA A 179 -4.76 4.06 -13.13
CA ALA A 179 -5.44 4.38 -11.88
C ALA A 179 -4.95 5.71 -11.26
N LEU A 180 -3.67 6.07 -11.45
CA LEU A 180 -3.02 7.25 -10.87
C LEU A 180 -3.35 8.57 -11.61
N LEU A 181 -4.63 8.82 -11.84
CA LEU A 181 -5.15 10.02 -12.50
C LEU A 181 -6.28 10.63 -11.66
N ASP A 182 -6.34 11.96 -11.60
CA ASP A 182 -7.35 12.68 -10.79
C ASP A 182 -8.79 12.35 -11.20
N ASN A 183 -9.00 11.96 -12.46
CA ASN A 183 -10.31 11.53 -12.97
C ASN A 183 -10.81 10.21 -12.35
N ASN A 184 -9.97 9.45 -11.64
CA ASN A 184 -10.37 8.23 -10.94
C ASN A 184 -10.67 8.45 -9.45
N LEU A 185 -10.45 9.66 -8.93
CA LEU A 185 -10.64 9.94 -7.50
C LEU A 185 -12.09 9.69 -7.09
N ASN A 186 -12.28 9.07 -5.93
CA ASN A 186 -13.54 8.63 -5.33
C ASN A 186 -14.35 7.59 -6.15
N THR A 187 -13.80 7.08 -7.24
CA THR A 187 -14.44 6.02 -8.04
C THR A 187 -14.01 4.62 -7.59
N LEU A 188 -14.89 3.63 -7.76
CA LEU A 188 -14.63 2.23 -7.53
C LEU A 188 -13.84 1.66 -8.72
N ILE A 189 -12.61 1.23 -8.46
CA ILE A 189 -11.73 0.63 -9.45
C ILE A 189 -11.19 -0.71 -8.98
N GLU A 190 -10.87 -1.57 -9.92
CA GLU A 190 -10.08 -2.79 -9.71
C GLU A 190 -8.75 -2.63 -10.44
N ILE A 191 -7.68 -2.51 -9.68
CA ILE A 191 -6.33 -2.35 -10.22
C ILE A 191 -5.77 -3.73 -10.51
N THR A 192 -5.36 -3.97 -11.76
CA THR A 192 -4.83 -5.26 -12.22
C THR A 192 -3.31 -5.34 -12.12
N ASN A 193 -2.77 -6.56 -12.15
CA ASN A 193 -1.33 -6.82 -12.32
C ASN A 193 -0.47 -6.06 -11.28
N THR A 194 -0.95 -6.04 -10.04
CA THR A 194 -0.36 -5.24 -8.96
C THR A 194 0.07 -6.13 -7.81
N GLN A 195 1.13 -5.71 -7.13
CA GLN A 195 1.59 -6.29 -5.87
C GLN A 195 2.09 -5.17 -4.94
N PHE A 196 2.34 -5.50 -3.68
CA PHE A 196 3.00 -4.60 -2.76
C PHE A 196 4.50 -4.46 -3.05
N ALA A 197 5.12 -3.33 -2.76
CA ALA A 197 6.57 -3.18 -2.84
C ALA A 197 7.31 -4.11 -1.85
N ASP A 198 8.56 -4.46 -2.13
CA ASP A 198 9.33 -5.46 -1.37
C ASP A 198 9.51 -5.11 0.11
N ASN A 199 9.54 -3.82 0.45
CA ASN A 199 9.62 -3.36 1.83
C ASN A 199 8.31 -3.50 2.61
N SER A 200 7.20 -3.90 1.97
CA SER A 200 5.90 -4.08 2.61
C SER A 200 5.61 -5.53 2.98
N ILE A 201 6.08 -6.51 2.18
CA ILE A 201 5.65 -7.92 2.29
C ILE A 201 6.14 -8.66 3.55
N ALA A 202 7.11 -8.11 4.29
CA ALA A 202 7.57 -8.65 5.58
C ALA A 202 6.96 -7.91 6.79
N ARG A 203 5.90 -7.11 6.57
CA ARG A 203 5.25 -6.26 7.55
C ARG A 203 3.76 -6.60 7.63
N THR A 204 3.12 -6.11 8.69
CA THR A 204 1.66 -6.07 8.80
C THR A 204 1.09 -4.88 8.03
N PHE A 205 -0.19 -4.93 7.66
CA PHE A 205 -0.87 -3.84 6.96
C PHE A 205 -0.87 -2.52 7.73
N PHE A 206 -0.81 -2.58 9.06
CA PHE A 206 -0.46 -1.45 9.89
C PHE A 206 0.80 -1.79 10.68
N ASP A 207 1.81 -0.95 10.51
CA ASP A 207 3.06 -1.00 11.23
C ASP A 207 3.58 0.45 11.38
N VAL A 208 4.05 0.79 12.57
CA VAL A 208 4.30 2.17 12.97
C VAL A 208 5.65 2.62 12.40
N ASP A 209 5.62 3.27 11.24
CA ASP A 209 6.84 3.81 10.62
C ASP A 209 7.32 5.11 11.30
N ASN A 210 6.41 6.02 11.68
CA ASN A 210 6.80 7.31 12.26
C ASN A 210 5.70 8.02 13.07
N GLY A 211 4.85 7.24 13.77
CA GLY A 211 3.65 7.77 14.43
C GLY A 211 2.48 7.98 13.46
N GLY A 212 1.26 8.08 14.01
CA GLY A 212 0.03 8.24 13.23
C GLY A 212 -0.96 7.07 13.40
N PHE A 213 -2.01 7.09 12.57
CA PHE A 213 -3.15 6.17 12.66
C PHE A 213 -3.41 5.36 11.39
N ALA A 214 -2.46 5.34 10.45
CA ALA A 214 -2.51 4.55 9.23
C ALA A 214 -1.10 4.33 8.67
N THR A 215 -0.93 3.25 7.91
CA THR A 215 0.31 2.92 7.18
C THR A 215 0.08 3.06 5.68
N ASN A 216 1.08 3.57 4.97
CA ASN A 216 1.11 3.69 3.52
C ASN A 216 2.02 2.61 2.95
N HIS A 217 1.44 1.56 2.39
CA HIS A 217 2.21 0.55 1.66
C HIS A 217 2.27 0.93 0.18
N GLU A 218 3.45 0.88 -0.42
CA GLU A 218 3.58 1.20 -1.84
C GLU A 218 3.08 0.03 -2.71
N LEU A 219 2.32 0.35 -3.77
CA LEU A 219 1.90 -0.59 -4.79
C LEU A 219 2.83 -0.50 -6.01
N VAL A 220 3.11 -1.64 -6.64
CA VAL A 220 3.96 -1.72 -7.84
C VAL A 220 3.28 -2.57 -8.90
N ASP A 221 3.56 -2.24 -10.16
CA ASP A 221 3.14 -3.05 -11.29
C ASP A 221 4.11 -4.22 -11.46
N VAL A 222 3.59 -5.42 -11.67
CA VAL A 222 4.41 -6.64 -11.79
C VAL A 222 5.32 -6.65 -13.02
N THR A 223 4.97 -5.90 -14.07
CA THR A 223 5.65 -5.94 -15.38
C THR A 223 6.75 -4.90 -15.45
N ILE A 224 6.47 -3.68 -14.98
CA ILE A 224 7.36 -2.52 -15.12
C ILE A 224 7.95 -2.05 -13.79
N GLY A 225 7.38 -2.46 -12.66
CA GLY A 225 7.85 -2.09 -11.33
C GLY A 225 7.35 -0.70 -10.96
N ASP A 226 8.25 0.27 -10.89
CA ASP A 226 7.90 1.64 -10.57
C ASP A 226 7.40 2.40 -11.81
N ILE A 227 6.07 2.52 -11.93
CA ILE A 227 5.39 3.23 -13.03
C ILE A 227 5.85 4.68 -13.19
N THR A 228 6.18 5.38 -12.10
CA THR A 228 6.65 6.77 -12.10
C THR A 228 7.23 7.09 -10.71
N PRO A 229 8.56 7.07 -10.51
CA PRO A 229 9.17 7.19 -9.18
C PRO A 229 8.84 8.48 -8.41
N SER A 230 8.45 9.55 -9.13
CA SER A 230 8.02 10.82 -8.55
C SER A 230 6.57 10.83 -8.06
N VAL A 231 5.72 9.89 -8.51
CA VAL A 231 4.31 9.81 -8.12
C VAL A 231 4.14 8.73 -7.05
N LYS A 232 3.71 9.16 -5.86
CA LYS A 232 3.44 8.25 -4.76
C LYS A 232 2.11 7.53 -4.97
N LYS A 233 2.15 6.21 -4.76
CA LYS A 233 1.09 5.24 -5.07
C LYS A 233 0.91 4.30 -3.89
N TYR A 234 0.17 4.77 -2.89
CA TYR A 234 0.01 4.03 -1.64
C TYR A 234 -1.29 3.25 -1.62
N CYS A 235 -1.26 2.01 -1.17
CA CYS A 235 -2.39 1.40 -0.49
C CYS A 235 -2.34 1.85 0.97
N ARG A 236 -3.36 2.60 1.40
CA ARG A 236 -3.42 3.19 2.74
C ARG A 236 -4.33 2.37 3.63
N ILE A 237 -3.79 1.87 4.74
CA ILE A 237 -4.54 1.06 5.71
C ILE A 237 -4.57 1.75 7.07
N SER A 238 -5.77 1.98 7.59
CA SER A 238 -6.06 2.49 8.92
C SER A 238 -5.69 1.49 10.01
N LYS A 239 -5.12 1.97 11.13
CA LYS A 239 -4.91 1.14 12.33
C LYS A 239 -6.22 0.64 12.94
N TYR A 240 -7.33 1.32 12.64
CA TYR A 240 -8.65 0.98 13.15
C TYR A 240 -9.34 -0.10 12.29
N ALA A 241 -8.76 -0.48 11.16
CA ALA A 241 -9.24 -1.61 10.38
C ALA A 241 -8.92 -2.92 11.10
N PRO A 242 -9.88 -3.84 11.33
CA PRO A 242 -9.62 -5.09 12.05
C PRO A 242 -8.57 -5.99 11.38
N PHE A 243 -8.44 -5.91 10.06
CA PHE A 243 -7.46 -6.67 9.27
C PHE A 243 -6.07 -6.03 9.22
N SER A 244 -5.88 -4.89 9.87
CA SER A 244 -4.60 -4.16 9.88
C SER A 244 -3.45 -4.95 10.53
N ILE A 245 -3.77 -5.90 11.39
CA ILE A 245 -2.81 -6.79 12.05
C ILE A 245 -2.33 -7.95 11.16
N TYR A 246 -2.95 -8.16 10.00
CA TYR A 246 -2.54 -9.23 9.09
C TYR A 246 -1.28 -8.83 8.33
N ASN A 247 -0.48 -9.83 7.97
CA ASN A 247 0.68 -9.64 7.11
C ASN A 247 0.23 -9.13 5.74
N VAL A 248 1.00 -8.22 5.18
CA VAL A 248 0.87 -7.79 3.79
C VAL A 248 1.13 -9.01 2.89
N PRO A 249 0.21 -9.36 1.98
CA PRO A 249 0.41 -10.49 1.07
C PRO A 249 1.64 -10.29 0.19
N ALA A 250 2.41 -11.37 -0.01
CA ALA A 250 3.57 -11.35 -0.90
C ALA A 250 3.15 -11.52 -2.37
N GLU A 251 1.98 -12.12 -2.59
CA GLU A 251 1.35 -12.41 -3.86
C GLU A 251 1.01 -11.15 -4.67
N SER A 252 0.83 -11.35 -5.96
CA SER A 252 0.31 -10.38 -6.90
C SER A 252 -1.12 -10.73 -7.34
N GLY A 253 -1.78 -9.78 -8.00
CA GLY A 253 -3.11 -9.99 -8.56
C GLY A 253 -3.86 -8.67 -8.71
N ASN A 254 -5.13 -8.68 -8.32
CA ASN A 254 -6.00 -7.53 -8.42
C ASN A 254 -6.31 -6.95 -7.04
N ILE A 255 -6.45 -5.62 -6.96
CA ILE A 255 -6.89 -4.95 -5.75
C ILE A 255 -8.07 -4.05 -6.11
N ARG A 256 -9.21 -4.28 -5.46
CA ARG A 256 -10.42 -3.44 -5.60
C ARG A 256 -10.44 -2.36 -4.53
N GLY A 257 -11.03 -1.22 -4.81
CA GLY A 257 -11.10 -0.14 -3.82
C GLY A 257 -11.39 1.21 -4.43
N VAL A 258 -11.17 2.25 -3.63
CA VAL A 258 -11.43 3.64 -4.02
C VAL A 258 -10.12 4.40 -4.06
N MET A 259 -9.84 5.05 -5.18
CA MET A 259 -8.70 5.94 -5.30
C MET A 259 -9.00 7.29 -4.63
N THR A 260 -8.12 7.75 -3.75
CA THR A 260 -8.17 9.08 -3.13
C THR A 260 -6.81 9.76 -3.27
N LYS A 261 -6.69 11.01 -2.80
CA LYS A 261 -5.45 11.76 -2.91
C LYS A 261 -5.29 12.69 -1.71
N TYR A 262 -4.06 12.77 -1.22
CA TYR A 262 -3.67 13.70 -0.17
C TYR A 262 -2.48 14.51 -0.66
N ASN A 263 -2.65 15.83 -0.78
CA ASN A 263 -1.72 16.69 -1.53
C ASN A 263 -1.50 16.16 -2.96
N SER A 264 -0.31 15.66 -3.26
CA SER A 264 0.07 15.04 -4.53
C SER A 264 -0.03 13.51 -4.54
N ASP A 265 -0.15 12.89 -3.37
CA ASP A 265 0.05 11.45 -3.21
C ASP A 265 -1.27 10.71 -3.42
N PHE A 266 -1.27 9.77 -4.36
CA PHE A 266 -2.42 8.88 -4.57
C PHE A 266 -2.48 7.84 -3.45
N GLN A 267 -3.68 7.67 -2.90
CA GLN A 267 -3.98 6.79 -1.78
C GLN A 267 -5.16 5.90 -2.17
N PHE A 268 -4.86 4.65 -2.46
CA PHE A 268 -5.83 3.61 -2.71
C PHE A 268 -6.34 3.01 -1.40
N LEU A 269 -7.64 3.12 -1.15
CA LEU A 269 -8.29 2.59 0.04
C LEU A 269 -9.09 1.36 -0.34
N VAL A 270 -8.70 0.21 0.20
CA VAL A 270 -9.54 -0.99 0.21
C VAL A 270 -10.67 -0.82 1.23
N ARG A 271 -11.84 -1.40 0.97
CA ARG A 271 -13.01 -1.28 1.83
C ARG A 271 -13.06 -2.39 2.87
N SER A 272 -12.44 -3.52 2.59
CA SER A 272 -12.24 -4.64 3.51
C SER A 272 -11.10 -5.54 3.02
N ILE A 273 -10.74 -6.56 3.78
CA ILE A 273 -9.70 -7.53 3.38
C ILE A 273 -10.05 -8.28 2.09
N SER A 274 -11.33 -8.49 1.78
CA SER A 274 -11.76 -9.24 0.58
C SER A 274 -11.53 -8.48 -0.72
N ASP A 275 -11.22 -7.19 -0.65
CA ASP A 275 -10.85 -6.39 -1.81
C ASP A 275 -9.42 -6.72 -2.31
N PHE A 276 -8.60 -7.41 -1.51
CA PHE A 276 -7.34 -8.00 -1.97
C PHE A 276 -7.57 -9.35 -2.65
N LYS A 277 -7.46 -9.36 -3.98
CA LYS A 277 -7.51 -10.57 -4.81
C LYS A 277 -6.10 -10.92 -5.29
N LEU A 278 -5.18 -11.06 -4.32
CA LEU A 278 -3.77 -11.36 -4.53
C LEU A 278 -3.58 -12.88 -4.41
N ASN A 279 -3.78 -13.58 -5.52
CA ASN A 279 -3.79 -15.06 -5.58
C ASN A 279 -2.72 -15.63 -6.52
N THR A 280 -1.91 -14.76 -7.14
CA THR A 280 -0.84 -15.17 -8.04
C THR A 280 0.48 -15.11 -7.29
N PRO A 281 1.24 -16.22 -7.20
CA PRO A 281 2.55 -16.19 -6.56
C PRO A 281 3.42 -15.10 -7.16
N ARG A 282 4.17 -14.42 -6.30
CA ARG A 282 5.21 -13.51 -6.79
C ARG A 282 6.29 -14.32 -7.48
N ALA A 283 6.34 -14.20 -8.81
CA ALA A 283 7.30 -14.92 -9.62
C ALA A 283 8.53 -14.07 -9.88
N TYR A 284 9.69 -14.63 -9.59
CA TYR A 284 10.99 -14.11 -10.02
C TYR A 284 11.57 -15.05 -11.06
N VAL A 285 12.23 -14.50 -12.07
CA VAL A 285 13.01 -15.29 -13.02
C VAL A 285 14.36 -15.57 -12.39
N PHE A 286 14.59 -16.82 -11.99
CA PHE A 286 15.89 -17.28 -11.52
C PHE A 286 16.83 -17.45 -12.71
N ASN A 287 17.85 -16.60 -12.76
CA ASN A 287 18.69 -16.48 -13.94
C ASN A 287 19.70 -17.63 -14.00
N THR A 288 19.71 -18.36 -15.11
CA THR A 288 20.85 -19.23 -15.49
C THR A 288 21.99 -18.39 -16.05
N THR A 289 21.65 -17.32 -16.77
CA THR A 289 22.55 -16.30 -17.28
C THR A 289 21.90 -14.92 -17.12
N LEU A 290 22.69 -13.90 -16.81
CA LEU A 290 22.25 -12.51 -16.68
C LEU A 290 23.32 -11.57 -17.21
N ASN A 291 22.89 -10.50 -17.87
CA ASN A 291 23.72 -9.33 -18.14
C ASN A 291 22.87 -8.08 -17.92
N GLU A 292 22.87 -7.58 -16.68
CA GLU A 292 22.11 -6.40 -16.28
C GLU A 292 23.01 -5.16 -16.32
N THR A 293 22.67 -4.22 -17.20
CA THR A 293 23.41 -2.98 -17.44
C THR A 293 22.65 -1.74 -16.99
N PHE A 294 21.42 -1.92 -16.48
CA PHE A 294 20.48 -0.87 -16.05
C PHE A 294 20.18 0.21 -17.11
N THR A 295 20.59 0.01 -18.36
CA THR A 295 20.41 0.95 -19.48
C THR A 295 18.94 1.21 -19.84
N THR A 296 18.05 0.28 -19.49
CA THR A 296 16.60 0.41 -19.70
C THR A 296 15.87 0.94 -18.47
N ALA A 297 16.56 1.12 -17.34
CA ALA A 297 15.96 1.54 -16.09
C ALA A 297 15.82 3.07 -16.01
N VAL A 298 14.81 3.53 -15.26
CA VAL A 298 14.49 4.96 -15.16
C VAL A 298 15.20 5.57 -13.96
N ASN A 299 15.71 6.80 -14.10
CA ASN A 299 16.36 7.50 -13.00
C ASN A 299 15.43 7.63 -11.77
N ASN A 300 15.99 7.42 -10.58
CA ASN A 300 15.33 7.32 -9.27
C ASN A 300 14.42 6.10 -9.08
N GLN A 301 14.42 5.12 -9.99
CA GLN A 301 13.69 3.87 -9.79
C GLN A 301 14.22 3.11 -8.58
N VAL A 302 13.31 2.72 -7.67
CA VAL A 302 13.62 1.94 -6.46
C VAL A 302 12.88 0.59 -6.41
N SER A 303 11.94 0.35 -7.31
CA SER A 303 11.20 -0.91 -7.39
C SER A 303 11.45 -1.57 -8.74
N PHE A 304 11.76 -2.86 -8.72
CA PHE A 304 12.22 -3.60 -9.89
C PHE A 304 11.35 -4.86 -10.09
N PRO A 305 10.90 -5.16 -11.32
CA PRO A 305 10.19 -6.41 -11.59
C PRO A 305 11.05 -7.65 -11.34
N LYS A 306 12.34 -7.56 -11.67
CA LYS A 306 13.26 -8.71 -11.73
C LYS A 306 14.03 -8.93 -10.43
N TYR A 307 14.09 -7.93 -9.55
CA TYR A 307 14.99 -7.89 -8.39
C TYR A 307 14.23 -7.49 -7.15
N LEU A 308 14.68 -7.96 -5.98
CA LEU A 308 14.15 -7.44 -4.72
C LEU A 308 14.98 -6.26 -4.26
N ASN A 309 14.33 -5.22 -3.73
CA ASN A 309 15.00 -4.05 -3.17
C ASN A 309 14.26 -3.49 -1.96
N PHE A 310 14.87 -3.60 -0.78
CA PHE A 310 14.24 -3.18 0.48
C PHE A 310 15.25 -2.70 1.52
N ALA A 311 14.77 -1.90 2.48
CA ALA A 311 15.53 -1.45 3.64
C ALA A 311 15.01 -2.18 4.89
N THR A 312 15.92 -2.48 5.82
CA THR A 312 15.60 -3.05 7.15
C THR A 312 15.92 -2.08 8.28
N VAL A 313 16.78 -1.09 8.02
CA VAL A 313 17.09 0.02 8.92
C VAL A 313 17.15 1.29 8.07
N GLY A 314 16.52 2.36 8.55
CA GLY A 314 16.41 3.62 7.80
C GLY A 314 15.44 3.52 6.62
N THR A 315 15.40 4.58 5.83
CA THR A 315 14.42 4.73 4.73
C THR A 315 15.00 4.55 3.34
N LYS A 316 16.33 4.60 3.19
CA LYS A 316 16.98 4.57 1.87
C LYS A 316 17.04 3.15 1.30
N LYS A 317 16.82 3.03 0.00
CA LYS A 317 17.00 1.80 -0.79
C LYS A 317 18.01 2.05 -1.90
N TRP A 318 18.47 0.98 -2.54
CA TRP A 318 19.17 1.09 -3.80
C TRP A 318 18.28 1.78 -4.83
N LEU A 319 18.84 2.65 -5.66
CA LEU A 319 18.08 3.38 -6.66
C LEU A 319 18.86 3.49 -7.96
N ILE A 320 18.17 3.67 -9.07
CA ILE A 320 18.83 3.93 -10.35
C ILE A 320 19.27 5.38 -10.41
N LYS A 321 20.54 5.63 -10.69
CA LYS A 321 21.06 6.97 -10.94
C LYS A 321 22.09 6.94 -12.05
N SER A 322 21.89 7.81 -13.04
CA SER A 322 22.80 7.92 -14.19
C SER A 322 23.08 6.57 -14.87
N GLY A 323 22.07 5.70 -14.94
CA GLY A 323 22.16 4.38 -15.59
C GLY A 323 22.84 3.28 -14.78
N ALA A 324 23.06 3.47 -13.47
CA ALA A 324 23.62 2.46 -12.58
C ALA A 324 22.81 2.34 -11.29
N LEU A 325 22.99 1.25 -10.55
CA LEU A 325 22.36 1.02 -9.25
C LEU A 325 23.21 1.66 -8.14
N GLU A 326 22.73 2.76 -7.57
CA GLU A 326 23.41 3.55 -6.53
C GLU A 326 22.80 3.26 -5.14
N MET A 327 23.65 3.21 -4.11
CA MET A 327 23.23 3.38 -2.72
C MET A 327 24.22 4.27 -1.95
N SER A 328 23.70 5.15 -1.11
CA SER A 328 24.49 6.04 -0.27
C SER A 328 23.77 6.42 1.02
N ALA A 329 24.47 6.36 2.16
CA ALA A 329 23.98 6.95 3.40
C ALA A 329 24.14 8.48 3.43
N PHE A 330 24.87 9.10 2.49
CA PHE A 330 25.07 10.55 2.44
C PHE A 330 23.77 11.34 2.19
N GLY A 331 23.63 12.51 2.84
CA GLY A 331 22.49 13.42 2.69
C GLY A 331 21.15 12.87 3.23
N GLY A 332 20.06 13.62 3.05
CA GLY A 332 18.71 13.21 3.47
C GLY A 332 18.50 13.24 4.99
N ALA A 333 17.56 12.41 5.48
CA ALA A 333 17.28 12.27 6.91
C ALA A 333 18.52 11.76 7.67
N VAL A 334 18.69 12.21 8.91
CA VAL A 334 19.78 11.74 9.79
C VAL A 334 19.38 10.37 10.35
N GLU A 335 19.96 9.31 9.79
CA GLU A 335 19.56 7.93 10.09
C GLU A 335 20.69 6.92 9.85
N ARG A 336 20.52 5.74 10.44
CA ARG A 336 21.29 4.54 10.04
C ARG A 336 20.58 3.90 8.86
N ASN A 337 21.33 3.33 7.93
CA ASN A 337 20.81 2.66 6.75
C ASN A 337 21.33 1.23 6.69
N ARG A 338 20.43 0.30 6.40
CA ARG A 338 20.75 -1.07 6.02
C ARG A 338 19.78 -1.55 4.96
N SER A 339 20.28 -1.74 3.75
CA SER A 339 19.44 -1.96 2.57
C SER A 339 20.00 -3.07 1.69
N TYR A 340 19.10 -3.80 1.04
CA TYR A 340 19.39 -5.04 0.33
C TYR A 340 18.87 -4.96 -1.09
N PHE A 341 19.71 -5.39 -2.04
CA PHE A 341 19.33 -5.66 -3.42
C PHE A 341 19.62 -7.11 -3.75
N LEU A 342 18.60 -7.88 -4.13
CA LEU A 342 18.73 -9.32 -4.37
C LEU A 342 18.51 -9.64 -5.85
N VAL A 343 19.46 -10.38 -6.41
CA VAL A 343 19.47 -10.84 -7.79
C VAL A 343 19.15 -12.35 -7.81
N PRO A 344 17.99 -12.77 -8.36
CA PRO A 344 17.63 -14.18 -8.43
C PRO A 344 18.55 -14.97 -9.36
N VAL A 345 18.94 -16.17 -8.96
CA VAL A 345 19.87 -17.06 -9.70
C VAL A 345 19.48 -18.53 -9.54
N ASP A 346 19.63 -19.32 -10.60
CA ASP A 346 19.64 -20.77 -10.52
C ASP A 346 21.09 -21.24 -10.36
N PHE A 347 21.50 -21.57 -9.14
CA PHE A 347 22.85 -22.03 -8.84
C PHE A 347 23.18 -23.40 -9.46
N SER A 348 22.17 -24.16 -9.88
CA SER A 348 22.40 -25.45 -10.57
C SER A 348 22.95 -25.26 -11.98
N ALA A 349 22.62 -24.13 -12.60
CA ALA A 349 23.00 -23.82 -13.98
C ALA A 349 24.11 -22.77 -14.06
N ALA A 350 24.09 -21.78 -13.17
CA ALA A 350 25.09 -20.73 -13.12
C ALA A 350 26.46 -21.24 -12.63
N SER A 351 27.52 -20.67 -13.20
CA SER A 351 28.92 -21.01 -12.96
C SER A 351 29.71 -19.88 -12.32
N THR A 352 29.39 -18.63 -12.66
CA THR A 352 30.13 -17.45 -12.16
C THR A 352 29.22 -16.25 -11.93
N PHE A 353 29.68 -15.36 -11.05
CA PHE A 353 29.02 -14.09 -10.76
C PHE A 353 30.05 -12.95 -10.67
N THR A 354 29.77 -11.85 -11.36
CA THR A 354 30.60 -10.64 -11.33
C THR A 354 29.74 -9.38 -11.50
N PHE A 355 30.32 -8.23 -11.19
CA PHE A 355 29.73 -6.92 -11.39
C PHE A 355 30.84 -5.88 -11.51
N GLN A 356 30.49 -4.70 -11.99
CA GLN A 356 31.34 -3.52 -11.93
C GLN A 356 30.91 -2.60 -10.78
N ILE A 357 31.89 -1.91 -10.22
CA ILE A 357 31.69 -1.03 -9.07
C ILE A 357 32.45 0.28 -9.25
N LYS A 358 31.85 1.36 -8.77
CA LYS A 358 32.49 2.67 -8.57
C LYS A 358 32.15 3.17 -7.16
N ALA A 359 33.12 3.78 -6.48
CA ALA A 359 32.91 4.34 -5.15
C ALA A 359 33.06 5.86 -5.18
N GLY A 360 32.06 6.59 -4.69
CA GLY A 360 32.09 8.05 -4.56
C GLY A 360 32.15 8.48 -3.09
N PHE A 361 32.74 9.66 -2.82
CA PHE A 361 32.75 10.27 -1.48
C PHE A 361 33.17 9.31 -0.35
N TYR A 362 34.23 8.52 -0.60
CA TYR A 362 34.61 7.42 0.27
C TYR A 362 34.93 7.89 1.70
N THR A 363 34.21 7.34 2.67
CA THR A 363 34.30 7.74 4.08
C THR A 363 34.24 6.50 4.99
N ASN A 364 35.33 6.21 5.71
CA ASN A 364 35.45 5.17 6.74
C ASN A 364 35.07 3.72 6.34
N GLY A 365 34.85 3.44 5.05
CA GLY A 365 34.54 2.10 4.54
C GLY A 365 33.58 2.13 3.35
N LEU A 366 33.57 1.08 2.54
CA LEU A 366 32.64 0.96 1.41
C LEU A 366 31.18 0.80 1.88
N GLY A 367 30.97 0.15 3.03
CA GLY A 367 29.65 -0.20 3.55
C GLY A 367 28.96 -1.34 2.80
N LEU A 368 29.60 -1.90 1.77
CA LEU A 368 29.06 -2.99 0.94
C LEU A 368 29.50 -4.36 1.45
N LYS A 369 28.55 -5.30 1.47
CA LYS A 369 28.79 -6.74 1.57
C LYS A 369 28.03 -7.49 0.49
N ILE A 370 28.59 -8.61 0.06
CA ILE A 370 28.01 -9.49 -0.94
C ILE A 370 27.81 -10.87 -0.32
N TYR A 371 26.60 -11.38 -0.43
CA TYR A 371 26.23 -12.71 0.05
C TYR A 371 25.59 -13.56 -1.05
N HIS A 372 25.47 -14.86 -0.79
CA HIS A 372 24.45 -15.69 -1.42
C HIS A 372 23.53 -16.34 -0.38
N THR A 373 22.33 -16.74 -0.81
CA THR A 373 21.35 -17.50 -0.03
C THR A 373 20.51 -18.37 -0.96
N THR A 374 20.06 -19.53 -0.48
CA THR A 374 19.13 -20.45 -1.16
C THR A 374 17.83 -20.65 -0.40
N ASP A 375 17.70 -20.07 0.80
CA ASP A 375 16.58 -20.27 1.71
C ASP A 375 15.75 -19.00 1.97
N TYR A 376 16.14 -17.86 1.38
CA TYR A 376 15.30 -16.66 1.41
C TYR A 376 14.06 -16.83 0.54
N VAL A 377 12.89 -16.62 1.15
CA VAL A 377 11.59 -16.58 0.49
C VAL A 377 11.01 -15.17 0.62
N PRO A 378 10.69 -14.47 -0.48
CA PRO A 378 10.06 -13.15 -0.44
C PRO A 378 8.86 -13.11 0.52
N GLY A 379 8.86 -12.13 1.44
CA GLY A 379 7.85 -12.00 2.51
C GLY A 379 8.37 -12.43 3.89
N MET A 380 9.42 -13.25 3.95
CA MET A 380 10.11 -13.48 5.22
C MET A 380 11.08 -12.34 5.55
N LYS A 381 11.40 -12.18 6.84
CA LYS A 381 12.48 -11.29 7.27
C LYS A 381 13.81 -11.84 6.77
N ILE A 382 14.64 -11.01 6.14
CA ILE A 382 15.96 -11.43 5.63
C ILE A 382 16.86 -12.02 6.74
N SER A 383 16.67 -11.58 7.98
CA SER A 383 17.39 -12.11 9.15
C SER A 383 17.04 -13.55 9.51
N ALA A 384 16.01 -14.13 8.90
CA ALA A 384 15.64 -15.53 9.07
C ALA A 384 16.23 -16.45 7.98
N ALA A 385 16.88 -15.88 6.94
CA ALA A 385 17.58 -16.63 5.92
C ALA A 385 19.07 -16.75 6.27
N ASN A 386 19.72 -17.81 5.78
CA ASN A 386 21.15 -17.99 5.92
C ASN A 386 21.89 -17.21 4.83
N LEU A 387 22.63 -16.17 5.22
CA LEU A 387 23.47 -15.37 4.33
C LEU A 387 24.93 -15.83 4.41
N TYR A 388 25.46 -16.32 3.29
CA TYR A 388 26.86 -16.74 3.18
C TYR A 388 27.69 -15.60 2.60
N ASP A 389 28.58 -15.01 3.41
CA ASP A 389 29.40 -13.85 3.02
C ASP A 389 30.48 -14.27 2.01
N ILE A 390 30.37 -13.76 0.79
CA ILE A 390 31.31 -13.99 -0.31
C ILE A 390 32.08 -12.74 -0.70
N THR A 391 32.02 -11.68 0.13
CA THR A 391 32.67 -10.39 -0.15
C THR A 391 34.16 -10.56 -0.46
N THR A 392 34.85 -11.46 0.25
CA THR A 392 36.28 -11.73 0.07
C THR A 392 36.66 -12.41 -1.26
N SER A 393 35.67 -12.93 -2.00
CA SER A 393 35.89 -13.45 -3.35
C SER A 393 36.09 -12.34 -4.40
N PHE A 394 35.77 -11.09 -4.04
CA PHE A 394 35.89 -9.92 -4.90
C PHE A 394 37.14 -9.11 -4.51
N GLY A 395 38.29 -9.47 -5.09
CA GLY A 395 39.59 -8.89 -4.76
C GLY A 395 39.81 -7.45 -5.21
N SER A 396 38.87 -6.84 -5.94
CA SER A 396 39.02 -5.50 -6.55
C SER A 396 37.97 -4.50 -6.07
N LEU A 397 37.42 -4.70 -4.87
CA LEU A 397 36.52 -3.72 -4.25
C LEU A 397 37.27 -2.42 -3.89
N PRO A 398 36.70 -1.23 -4.16
CA PRO A 398 37.35 0.04 -3.88
C PRO A 398 37.64 0.28 -2.39
N THR A 399 38.82 0.80 -2.09
CA THR A 399 39.23 1.24 -0.75
C THR A 399 39.34 2.77 -0.63
N SER A 400 38.98 3.49 -1.69
CA SER A 400 38.96 4.95 -1.81
C SER A 400 37.98 5.38 -2.91
N SER A 401 37.77 6.68 -3.09
CA SER A 401 36.94 7.20 -4.18
C SER A 401 37.54 6.87 -5.54
N THR A 402 36.72 6.43 -6.49
CA THR A 402 37.09 6.13 -7.88
C THR A 402 36.26 6.97 -8.84
N THR A 403 36.81 7.24 -10.03
CA THR A 403 36.15 8.05 -11.08
C THR A 403 35.56 7.21 -12.21
N THR A 404 35.92 5.92 -12.28
CA THR A 404 35.47 4.98 -13.31
C THR A 404 34.99 3.68 -12.68
N TYR A 405 34.11 2.96 -13.39
CA TYR A 405 33.73 1.60 -13.04
C TYR A 405 34.87 0.63 -13.31
N SER A 406 35.08 -0.31 -12.40
CA SER A 406 36.01 -1.44 -12.56
C SER A 406 35.32 -2.74 -12.14
N THR A 407 35.72 -3.88 -12.70
CA THR A 407 35.23 -5.17 -12.21
C THR A 407 35.59 -5.36 -10.74
N ALA A 408 34.66 -5.87 -9.95
CA ALA A 408 34.91 -6.23 -8.54
C ALA A 408 35.76 -7.51 -8.39
N GLY A 409 35.94 -8.27 -9.48
CA GLY A 409 36.42 -9.65 -9.47
C GLY A 409 35.30 -10.62 -9.82
N THR A 410 35.60 -11.92 -9.84
CA THR A 410 34.64 -12.97 -10.20
C THR A 410 34.52 -13.98 -9.08
N TYR A 411 33.29 -14.23 -8.63
CA TYR A 411 32.97 -15.36 -7.77
C TYR A 411 32.74 -16.60 -8.63
N SER A 412 33.51 -17.66 -8.38
CA SER A 412 33.27 -18.98 -8.98
C SER A 412 32.28 -19.74 -8.10
N ILE A 413 31.12 -20.09 -8.66
CA ILE A 413 30.05 -20.75 -7.93
C ILE A 413 30.48 -22.21 -7.69
N PRO A 414 30.56 -22.68 -6.42
CA PRO A 414 30.90 -24.07 -6.15
C PRO A 414 29.84 -25.00 -6.74
N SER A 415 30.26 -26.10 -7.37
CA SER A 415 29.32 -27.10 -7.94
C SER A 415 28.41 -27.78 -6.91
N THR A 416 28.74 -27.66 -5.62
CA THR A 416 27.90 -28.12 -4.50
C THR A 416 26.79 -27.15 -4.13
N LEU A 417 26.84 -25.90 -4.58
CA LEU A 417 25.79 -24.92 -4.41
C LEU A 417 24.80 -25.08 -5.56
N THR A 418 23.60 -25.58 -5.27
CA THR A 418 22.59 -25.91 -6.29
C THR A 418 21.22 -25.36 -5.91
N GLY A 419 20.31 -25.29 -6.88
CA GLY A 419 18.94 -24.83 -6.70
C GLY A 419 18.79 -23.32 -6.86
N ASN A 420 17.56 -22.86 -6.68
CA ASN A 420 17.21 -21.45 -6.81
C ASN A 420 17.64 -20.67 -5.56
N GLY A 421 18.12 -19.46 -5.76
CA GLY A 421 18.44 -18.55 -4.67
C GLY A 421 18.77 -17.16 -5.17
N TYR A 422 19.56 -16.43 -4.38
CA TYR A 422 19.85 -15.02 -4.62
C TYR A 422 21.31 -14.69 -4.34
N PHE A 423 21.90 -13.85 -5.19
CA PHE A 423 23.00 -13.00 -4.77
C PHE A 423 22.44 -11.76 -4.07
N VAL A 424 23.07 -11.35 -2.97
CA VAL A 424 22.58 -10.27 -2.11
C VAL A 424 23.64 -9.19 -1.98
N PHE A 425 23.32 -7.98 -2.41
CA PHE A 425 24.10 -6.79 -2.11
C PHE A 425 23.51 -6.10 -0.88
N GLU A 426 24.22 -6.14 0.24
CA GLU A 426 23.89 -5.37 1.44
C GLU A 426 24.71 -4.09 1.47
N TYR A 427 24.05 -2.95 1.67
CA TYR A 427 24.70 -1.71 2.05
C TYR A 427 24.36 -1.37 3.51
N THR A 428 25.37 -1.19 4.35
CA THR A 428 25.25 -0.66 5.72
C THR A 428 26.03 0.65 5.82
N GLY A 429 25.34 1.74 6.19
CA GLY A 429 25.94 3.07 6.32
C GLY A 429 25.19 3.98 7.28
N THR A 430 25.77 5.13 7.63
CA THR A 430 25.17 6.10 8.56
C THR A 430 25.72 7.50 8.33
N ASN A 431 24.83 8.50 8.35
CA ASN A 431 25.18 9.93 8.36
C ASN A 431 25.06 10.54 9.78
N ILE A 432 24.83 9.73 10.81
CA ILE A 432 24.83 10.16 12.21
C ILE A 432 26.27 10.51 12.64
N SER A 433 26.45 11.72 13.18
CA SER A 433 27.75 12.32 13.51
C SER A 433 28.43 11.79 14.78
N THR A 434 27.74 10.99 15.60
CA THR A 434 28.25 10.50 16.89
C THR A 434 29.15 9.26 16.80
N GLY A 435 29.52 8.83 15.60
CA GLY A 435 30.53 7.80 15.31
C GLY A 435 31.17 8.08 13.93
N PRO A 436 32.21 7.34 13.51
CA PRO A 436 32.80 7.53 12.18
C PRO A 436 31.72 7.25 11.12
N PRO A 437 31.23 8.26 10.38
CA PRO A 437 30.15 8.07 9.44
C PRO A 437 30.64 7.19 8.29
N VAL A 438 29.80 6.27 7.84
CA VAL A 438 30.02 5.50 6.61
C VAL A 438 28.99 5.99 5.61
N THR A 439 29.42 6.94 4.78
CA THR A 439 28.56 7.62 3.80
C THR A 439 29.06 7.45 2.36
N THR A 440 29.97 6.51 2.14
CA THR A 440 30.47 6.16 0.80
C THR A 440 29.30 5.85 -0.11
N THR A 441 29.27 6.47 -1.27
CA THR A 441 28.35 6.14 -2.35
C THR A 441 28.88 4.94 -3.10
N VAL A 442 28.05 3.93 -3.28
CA VAL A 442 28.37 2.70 -4.02
C VAL A 442 27.49 2.65 -5.25
N ASP A 443 28.11 2.66 -6.42
CA ASP A 443 27.44 2.45 -7.69
C ASP A 443 27.81 1.06 -8.22
N LEU A 444 26.79 0.27 -8.58
CA LEU A 444 26.92 -1.04 -9.19
C LEU A 444 26.38 -1.00 -10.62
N ASP A 445 27.10 -1.63 -11.54
CA ASP A 445 26.71 -1.74 -12.94
C ASP A 445 27.20 -3.08 -13.52
N ASN A 446 26.68 -3.47 -14.69
CA ASN A 446 27.08 -4.67 -15.42
C ASN A 446 27.11 -5.92 -14.53
N ILE A 447 25.98 -6.21 -13.87
CA ILE A 447 25.82 -7.41 -13.05
C ILE A 447 25.65 -8.61 -13.99
N VAL A 448 26.58 -9.57 -13.91
CA VAL A 448 26.67 -10.71 -14.81
C VAL A 448 26.63 -12.03 -14.05
N ILE A 449 25.79 -12.93 -14.54
CA ILE A 449 25.73 -14.35 -14.17
C ILE A 449 25.99 -15.15 -15.45
N ASN A 450 26.92 -16.11 -15.43
CA ASN A 450 27.19 -17.00 -16.58
C ASN A 450 26.93 -18.45 -16.27
#